data_AF-A0A971WAA5-F1
#
_entry.id   AF-A0A971WAA5-F1
#
_cell.length_a   1.000
_cell.length_b   1.000
_cell.length_c   1.000
_cell.angle_alpha   90.00
_cell.angle_beta   90.00
_cell.angle_gamma   90.00
#
_symmetry.space_group_name_H-M   'P 1'
#
loop_
_entity.id
_entity.type
_entity.pdbx_description
1 polymer ?
#
loop_
_entity_poly.entity_id
_entity_poly.type
_entity_poly.pdbx_seq_one_letter_code
_entity_poly.pdbx_strand_id
1 'polypeptide(L)' 'MNCPVCGSNNTGKIGSSEYYCANCLLEFSKSGRKVQYYYIDEEGTSVLLKNKTDAKKMAALIQSQEEDSAN' A
#
# COMPACT_ATOMS: atom_id res chain seq x y z
N MET A 1 5.78 6.27 10.98
CA MET A 1 4.69 6.91 10.21
C MET A 1 3.49 5.98 10.29
N ASN A 2 2.26 6.48 10.39
CA ASN A 2 1.09 5.59 10.39
C ASN A 2 0.58 5.44 8.96
N CYS A 3 0.25 4.21 8.57
CA CYS A 3 -0.30 3.91 7.27
C CYS A 3 -1.63 4.66 7.09
N PRO A 4 -1.78 5.48 6.05
CA PRO A 4 -3.02 6.21 5.80
C PRO A 4 -4.19 5.28 5.42
N VAL A 5 -3.92 4.02 5.03
CA VAL A 5 -4.92 3.03 4.64
C VAL A 5 -5.46 2.28 5.86
N CYS A 6 -4.59 1.59 6.62
CA CYS A 6 -4.96 0.72 7.74
C CYS A 6 -4.67 1.29 9.14
N GLY A 7 -3.94 2.40 9.25
CA GLY A 7 -3.57 3.01 10.54
C GLY A 7 -2.38 2.36 11.26
N SER A 8 -1.89 1.21 10.79
CA SER A 8 -0.73 0.50 11.36
C SER A 8 0.55 1.32 11.33
N ASN A 9 1.45 1.06 12.28
CA ASN A 9 2.81 1.59 12.31
C ASN A 9 3.83 0.69 11.57
N ASN A 10 3.38 -0.41 10.96
CA ASN A 10 4.19 -1.30 10.12
C ASN A 10 4.46 -0.66 8.75
N THR A 11 5.08 0.52 8.77
CA THR A 11 5.49 1.26 7.58
C THR A 11 6.99 1.53 7.60
N GLY A 12 7.67 1.25 6.49
CA GLY A 12 9.06 1.63 6.26
C GLY A 12 9.16 2.80 5.29
N LYS A 13 10.23 3.61 5.39
CA LYS A 13 10.56 4.65 4.41
C LYS A 13 11.41 4.03 3.31
N ILE A 14 11.00 4.20 2.05
CA ILE A 14 11.66 3.59 0.88
C ILE A 14 12.24 4.62 -0.09
N GLY A 15 11.80 5.89 0.03
CA GLY A 15 12.31 7.02 -0.75
C GLY A 15 12.22 8.32 0.05
N SER A 16 12.46 9.47 -0.57
CA SER A 16 12.52 10.76 0.14
C SER A 16 11.23 11.11 0.89
N SER A 17 10.08 10.85 0.25
CA SER A 17 8.73 11.08 0.78
C SER A 17 7.80 9.88 0.54
N GLU A 18 8.39 8.70 0.34
CA GLU A 18 7.72 7.46 -0.05
C GLU A 18 7.89 6.41 1.04
N TYR A 19 6.82 5.68 1.27
CA TYR A 19 6.69 4.74 2.36
C TYR A 19 6.00 3.49 1.87
N TYR A 20 6.43 2.34 2.38
CA TYR A 20 5.79 1.05 2.15
C TYR A 20 5.13 0.58 3.44
N CYS A 21 3.92 0.02 3.35
CA CYS A 21 3.23 -0.58 4.49
C CYS A 21 3.23 -2.11 4.37
N ALA A 22 3.95 -2.79 5.27
CA ALA A 22 4.03 -4.25 5.30
C ALA A 22 2.69 -4.92 5.67
N ASN A 23 1.76 -4.20 6.31
CA ASN A 23 0.42 -4.72 6.53
C ASN A 23 -0.45 -4.62 5.28
N CYS A 24 -0.40 -3.52 4.53
CA CYS A 24 -1.27 -3.34 3.37
C CYS A 24 -0.68 -3.88 2.06
N LEU A 25 0.63 -4.15 2.03
CA LEU A 25 1.39 -4.45 0.81
C LEU A 25 1.24 -3.33 -0.24
N LEU A 26 1.19 -2.08 0.23
CA LEU A 26 1.03 -0.90 -0.60
C LEU A 26 2.11 0.13 -0.28
N GLU A 27 2.47 0.90 -1.31
CA GLU A 27 3.24 2.12 -1.17
C GLU A 27 2.34 3.34 -1.04
N PHE A 28 2.85 4.38 -0.40
CA PHE A 28 2.23 5.69 -0.38
C PHE A 28 3.28 6.78 -0.29
N SER A 29 3.00 7.90 -0.94
CA SER A 29 3.83 9.11 -0.86
C SER A 29 3.07 10.22 -0.14
N LYS A 30 3.81 11.07 0.57
CA LYS A 30 3.23 12.22 1.29
C LYS A 30 3.87 13.52 0.81
N SER A 31 3.06 14.39 0.23
CA SER A 31 3.46 15.75 -0.15
C SER A 31 2.55 16.76 0.54
N GLY A 32 3.02 17.27 1.69
CA GLY A 32 2.22 18.12 2.57
C GLY A 32 0.98 17.40 3.11
N ARG A 33 -0.22 17.84 2.68
CA ARG A 33 -1.51 17.22 3.02
C ARG A 33 -1.99 16.20 1.99
N LYS A 34 -1.35 16.12 0.82
CA LYS A 34 -1.71 15.17 -0.24
C LYS A 34 -1.03 13.83 0.02
N VAL A 35 -1.80 12.76 -0.12
CA VAL A 35 -1.32 11.37 -0.07
C VAL A 35 -1.66 10.72 -1.39
N GLN A 36 -0.68 10.09 -2.01
CA GLN A 36 -0.87 9.20 -3.16
C GLN A 36 -0.62 7.77 -2.71
N TYR A 37 -1.31 6.81 -3.32
CA TYR A 37 -1.29 5.40 -2.96
C TYR A 37 -0.91 4.60 -4.19
N TYR A 38 -0.08 3.58 -4.03
CA TYR A 38 0.35 2.72 -5.11
C TYR A 38 0.29 1.26 -4.67
N TYR A 39 -0.21 0.40 -5.55
CA TYR A 39 0.01 -1.03 -5.40
C TYR A 39 1.22 -1.42 -6.23
N ILE A 40 1.91 -2.48 -5.80
CA ILE A 40 3.01 -3.06 -6.57
C ILE A 40 2.39 -4.20 -7.39
N ASP A 41 2.53 -4.13 -8.70
CA ASP A 41 2.08 -5.22 -9.57
C ASP A 41 3.05 -6.42 -9.54
N GLU A 42 2.70 -7.47 -10.28
CA GLU A 42 3.49 -8.70 -10.36
C GLU A 42 4.90 -8.50 -10.92
N GLU A 43 5.13 -7.43 -11.68
CA GLU A 43 6.44 -7.07 -12.24
C GLU A 43 7.25 -6.18 -11.28
N GLY A 44 6.70 -5.84 -10.11
CA GLY A 44 7.37 -4.98 -9.13
C GLY A 44 7.21 -3.49 -9.41
N THR A 45 6.28 -3.08 -10.28
CA THR A 45 6.05 -1.68 -10.65
C THR A 45 4.97 -1.04 -9.78
N SER A 46 5.21 0.19 -9.34
CA SER A 46 4.26 0.97 -8.53
C SER A 46 3.17 1.60 -9.40
N VAL A 47 1.93 1.15 -9.23
CA VAL A 47 0.76 1.61 -9.99
C VAL A 47 -0.14 2.49 -9.14
N LEU A 48 -0.43 3.70 -9.62
CA LEU A 48 -1.18 4.73 -8.89
C LEU A 48 -2.66 4.35 -8.70
N LEU A 49 -3.15 4.50 -7.47
CA LEU A 49 -4.55 4.35 -7.10
C LEU A 49 -5.23 5.70 -6.90
N LYS A 50 -6.51 5.79 -7.29
CA LYS A 50 -7.23 7.07 -7.36
C LYS A 50 -7.47 7.70 -5.98
N ASN A 51 -7.75 6.88 -4.97
CA ASN A 51 -8.12 7.35 -3.64
C ASN A 51 -7.89 6.28 -2.56
N LYS A 52 -8.11 6.65 -1.30
CA LYS A 52 -7.97 5.77 -0.14
C LYS A 52 -8.94 4.57 -0.16
N THR A 53 -10.13 4.72 -0.74
CA THR A 53 -11.11 3.62 -0.84
C THR A 53 -10.61 2.55 -1.79
N ASP A 54 -10.06 2.94 -2.93
CA ASP A 54 -9.46 2.00 -3.88
C ASP A 54 -8.21 1.33 -3.28
N ALA A 55 -7.37 2.08 -2.54
CA ALA A 55 -6.26 1.51 -1.78
C ALA A 55 -6.71 0.48 -0.74
N LYS A 56 -7.80 0.74 0.00
CA LYS A 56 -8.35 -0.24 0.94
C LYS A 56 -8.83 -1.51 0.27
N LYS A 57 -9.52 -1.38 -0.87
CA LYS A 57 -10.00 -2.53 -1.66
C LYS A 57 -8.83 -3.35 -2.19
N MET A 58 -7.82 -2.70 -2.77
CA MET A 58 -6.63 -3.37 -3.27
C MET A 58 -5.87 -4.11 -2.16
N ALA A 59 -5.66 -3.47 -1.00
CA ALA A 59 -5.01 -4.14 0.13
C ALA A 59 -5.77 -5.40 0.57
N ALA A 60 -7.10 -5.35 0.63
CA ALA A 60 -7.92 -6.52 0.97
C ALA A 60 -7.83 -7.62 -0.10
N LEU A 61 -7.81 -7.25 -1.38
CA LEU A 61 -7.68 -8.19 -2.49
C LEU A 61 -6.32 -8.91 -2.49
N ILE A 62 -5.22 -8.16 -2.32
CA ILE A 62 -3.86 -8.73 -2.29
C ILE A 62 -3.73 -9.73 -1.14
N GLN A 63 -4.23 -9.37 0.05
CA GLN A 63 -4.20 -10.25 1.22
C GLN A 63 -5.05 -11.52 1.04
N SER A 64 -6.16 -11.45 0.30
CA SER A 64 -7.02 -12.62 0.07
C SER A 64 -6.44 -13.64 -0.92
N GLN A 65 -5.46 -13.26 -1.75
CA GLN A 65 -4.85 -14.18 -2.73
C GLN A 65 -3.69 -15.00 -2.17
N GLU A 66 -3.19 -14.69 -0.97
CA GLU A 66 -2.12 -15.45 -0.32
C GLU A 66 -2.65 -16.74 0.37
N GLU A 67 -3.97 -16.87 0.60
CA GLU A 67 -4.56 -18.02 1.29
C GLU A 67 -4.80 -19.25 0.38
N ASP A 68 -4.73 -19.10 -0.95
CA ASP A 68 -5.02 -20.18 -1.91
C ASP A 68 -3.81 -21.07 -2.29
N SER A 69 -2.60 -20.80 -1.75
CA SER A 69 -1.39 -21.61 -2.04
C SER A 69 -1.03 -22.62 -0.95
N ALA A 70 -1.91 -22.85 0.04
CA ALA A 70 -1.64 -23.72 1.18
C ALA A 70 -2.54 -24.98 1.28
N ASN A 71 -3.12 -25.46 0.17
CA ASN A 71 -3.84 -26.74 0.14
C ASN A 71 -3.46 -27.62 -1.05
#